data_AF-A0A938VIM3-F1
#
_entry.id   AF-A0A938VIM3-F1
#
_cell.length_a   1.000
_cell.length_b   1.000
_cell.length_c   1.000
_cell.angle_alpha   90.00
_cell.angle_beta   90.00
_cell.angle_gamma   90.00
#
_symmetry.space_group_name_H-M   'P 1'
#
loop_
_entity.id
_entity.type
_entity.pdbx_description
1 polymer ?
#
loop_
_entity_poly.entity_id
_entity_poly.type
_entity_poly.pdbx_seq_one_letter_code
_entity_poly.pdbx_strand_id
1 'polypeptide(L)'
;MNTKPTEQAEPMEDRNALLERALIEEYLNDKGYTHEDLKKLPADLVEKLMKEASQYASLKMEEVSARAHLIKELHDDASSLEK
;
A
#
# COMPACT_ATOMS: atom_id res chain seq x y z
N MET A 1 -25.75 7.56 -32.01
CA MET A 1 -25.81 7.45 -30.52
C MET A 1 -25.45 6.02 -30.18
N ASN A 2 -24.52 5.82 -29.23
CA ASN A 2 -24.35 4.65 -28.36
C ASN A 2 -23.03 4.83 -27.59
N THR A 3 -23.04 5.71 -26.60
CA THR A 3 -21.98 5.82 -25.59
C THR A 3 -22.18 4.68 -24.60
N LYS A 4 -21.24 3.73 -24.54
CA LYS A 4 -21.25 2.67 -23.53
C LYS A 4 -21.19 3.29 -22.12
N PRO A 5 -21.85 2.68 -21.13
CA PRO A 5 -22.01 3.27 -19.82
C PRO A 5 -20.67 3.35 -19.09
N THR A 6 -20.45 4.53 -18.53
CA THR A 6 -19.42 4.91 -17.58
C THR A 6 -19.23 3.81 -16.53
N GLU A 7 -18.04 3.19 -16.50
CA GLU A 7 -17.51 2.57 -15.29
C GLU A 7 -17.30 3.69 -14.27
N GLN A 8 -18.37 4.04 -13.56
CA GLN A 8 -18.27 4.80 -12.32
C GLN A 8 -17.63 3.86 -11.31
N ALA A 9 -16.29 3.87 -11.28
CA ALA A 9 -15.60 3.53 -10.06
C ALA A 9 -16.08 4.54 -9.01
N GLU A 10 -16.95 4.09 -8.11
CA GLU A 10 -17.09 4.67 -6.76
C GLU A 10 -15.69 5.10 -6.28
N PRO A 11 -15.52 6.22 -5.55
CA PRO A 11 -14.19 6.64 -5.12
C PRO A 11 -13.64 5.54 -4.22
N MET A 12 -12.89 4.62 -4.84
CA MET A 12 -11.95 3.75 -4.16
C MET A 12 -11.10 4.75 -3.39
N GLU A 13 -11.30 4.83 -2.08
CA GLU A 13 -10.17 5.10 -1.22
C GLU A 13 -9.05 4.23 -1.78
N ASP A 14 -8.04 4.88 -2.39
CA ASP A 14 -7.11 4.22 -3.29
C ASP A 14 -6.59 2.98 -2.54
N ARG A 15 -6.75 1.79 -3.12
CA ARG A 15 -6.33 0.53 -2.45
C ARG A 15 -4.88 0.62 -1.98
N ASN A 16 -4.07 1.41 -2.69
CA ASN A 16 -2.72 1.74 -2.33
C ASN A 16 -2.65 2.65 -1.10
N ALA A 17 -3.51 3.67 -0.98
CA ALA A 17 -3.61 4.52 0.21
C ALA A 17 -4.07 3.73 1.45
N LEU A 18 -5.01 2.80 1.28
CA LEU A 18 -5.42 1.89 2.36
C LEU A 18 -4.27 1.00 2.82
N LEU A 19 -3.52 0.44 1.88
CA LEU A 19 -2.36 -0.40 2.17
C LEU A 19 -1.23 0.42 2.82
N GLU A 20 -0.93 1.61 2.30
CA GLU A 20 0.07 2.52 2.85
C GLU A 20 -0.24 2.85 4.31
N ARG A 21 -1.50 3.23 4.60
CA ARG A 21 -1.93 3.51 5.97
C ARG A 21 -1.77 2.31 6.90
N ALA A 22 -2.14 1.11 6.44
CA ALA A 22 -1.98 -0.12 7.23
C ALA A 22 -0.50 -0.43 7.51
N LEU A 23 0.39 -0.22 6.54
CA LEU A 23 1.83 -0.42 6.69
C LEU A 23 2.47 0.62 7.62
N ILE A 24 2.02 1.87 7.57
CA ILE A 24 2.43 2.90 8.53
C ILE A 24 2.00 2.51 9.95
N GLU A 25 0.77 2.05 10.13
CA GLU A 25 0.26 1.58 11.42
C GLU A 25 1.05 0.35 11.93
N GLU A 26 1.37 -0.59 11.05
CA GLU A 26 2.23 -1.74 11.36
C GLU A 26 3.61 -1.29 11.87
N TYR A 27 4.26 -0.36 11.16
CA TYR A 27 5.56 0.18 11.57
C TYR A 27 5.48 0.85 12.94
N LEU A 28 4.46 1.68 13.18
CA LEU A 28 4.28 2.35 14.46
C LEU A 28 4.08 1.33 15.60
N ASN A 29 3.27 0.29 15.35
CA ASN A 29 3.04 -0.78 16.32
C ASN A 29 4.32 -1.57 16.63
N ASP A 30 5.18 -1.85 15.64
CA ASP A 30 6.52 -2.44 15.85
C ASP A 30 7.42 -1.57 16.75
N LYS A 31 7.26 -0.25 16.66
CA LYS A 31 7.95 0.72 17.54
C LYS A 31 7.26 0.93 18.89
N GLY A 32 6.13 0.27 19.14
CA GLY A 32 5.35 0.40 20.37
C GLY A 32 4.51 1.69 20.46
N TYR A 33 4.20 2.31 19.32
CA TYR A 33 3.37 3.51 19.23
C TYR A 33 2.07 3.25 18.46
N THR A 34 1.02 3.97 18.84
CA THR A 34 -0.19 4.15 18.04
C THR A 34 -0.24 5.55 17.43
N HIS A 35 -1.12 5.76 16.45
CA HIS A 35 -1.40 7.10 15.91
C HIS A 35 -1.86 8.10 17.00
N GLU A 36 -2.56 7.63 18.03
CA GLU A 36 -2.97 8.48 19.15
C GLU A 36 -1.80 8.87 20.06
N ASP A 37 -0.79 8.01 20.17
CA ASP A 37 0.42 8.31 20.95
C ASP A 37 1.25 9.41 20.28
N LEU A 38 1.29 9.44 18.95
CA LEU A 38 2.00 10.48 18.20
C LEU A 38 1.55 11.90 18.59
N LYS A 39 0.28 12.10 18.92
CA LYS A 39 -0.25 13.42 19.34
C LYS A 39 0.35 13.93 20.65
N LYS A 40 0.94 13.04 21.45
CA LYS A 40 1.53 13.34 22.76
C LYS A 40 3.06 13.40 22.71
N LEU A 41 3.67 13.05 21.58
CA LEU A 41 5.12 13.03 21.42
C LEU A 41 5.66 14.40 21.00
N PRO A 42 6.95 14.66 21.28
CA PRO A 42 7.68 15.79 20.70
C PRO A 42 7.61 15.79 19.17
N ALA A 43 7.46 16.96 18.56
CA ALA A 43 7.24 17.11 17.12
C ALA A 43 8.41 16.54 16.28
N ASP A 44 9.64 16.66 16.75
CA ASP A 44 10.84 16.09 16.14
C ASP A 44 10.82 14.56 16.11
N LEU A 45 10.33 13.94 17.19
CA LEU A 45 10.16 12.50 17.27
C LEU A 45 9.03 12.02 16.35
N VAL A 46 7.91 12.74 16.30
CA VAL A 46 6.81 12.44 15.37
C VAL A 46 7.29 12.53 13.92
N GLU A 47 8.01 13.59 13.57
CA GLU A 47 8.56 13.76 12.22
C GLU A 47 9.48 12.61 11.84
N LYS A 48 10.37 12.20 12.76
CA LYS A 48 11.27 11.06 12.56
C LYS A 48 10.49 9.76 12.35
N LEU A 49 9.56 9.44 13.25
CA LEU A 49 8.75 8.22 13.17
C LEU A 49 7.95 8.16 11.86
N MET A 50 7.32 9.26 11.47
CA MET A 50 6.53 9.31 10.24
C MET A 50 7.40 9.19 8.99
N LYS A 51 8.59 9.81 8.95
CA LYS A 51 9.54 9.62 7.84
C LYS A 51 9.95 8.16 7.69
N GLU A 52 10.30 7.50 8.80
CA GLU A 52 10.67 6.09 8.80
C GLU A 52 9.48 5.19 8.41
N ALA A 53 8.29 5.48 8.91
CA ALA A 53 7.06 4.75 8.58
C ALA A 53 6.69 4.86 7.10
N SER A 54 6.76 6.06 6.51
CA SER A 54 6.51 6.27 5.08
C SER A 54 7.54 5.55 4.20
N GLN A 55 8.81 5.53 4.62
CA GLN A 55 9.86 4.77 3.92
C GLN A 55 9.60 3.26 4.01
N TYR A 56 9.20 2.76 5.17
CA TYR A 56 8.81 1.37 5.36
C TYR A 56 7.64 0.97 4.44
N ALA A 57 6.57 1.77 4.46
CA ALA A 57 5.38 1.53 3.63
C ALA A 57 5.73 1.51 2.13
N SER A 58 6.53 2.47 1.66
CA SER A 58 6.96 2.54 0.26
C SER A 58 7.70 1.26 -0.18
N LEU A 59 8.65 0.78 0.64
CA LEU A 59 9.41 -0.44 0.35
C LEU A 59 8.51 -1.68 0.33
N LYS A 60 7.56 -1.77 1.26
CA LYS A 60 6.62 -2.90 1.35
C LYS A 60 5.62 -2.91 0.20
N MET A 61 5.13 -1.75 -0.23
CA MET A 61 4.27 -1.66 -1.41
C MET A 61 4.98 -2.10 -2.68
N GLU A 62 6.25 -1.73 -2.86
CA GLU A 62 7.06 -2.19 -3.98
C GLU A 62 7.26 -3.72 -3.93
N GLU A 63 7.54 -4.28 -2.76
CA GLU A 63 7.64 -5.73 -2.56
C GLU A 63 6.35 -6.46 -2.99
N VAL A 64 5.18 -5.95 -2.54
CA VAL A 64 3.87 -6.51 -2.89
C VAL A 64 3.60 -6.40 -4.39
N SER A 65 3.90 -5.26 -4.99
CA SER A 65 3.76 -5.01 -6.43
C SER A 65 4.61 -5.97 -7.26
N ALA A 66 5.90 -6.09 -6.94
CA ALA A 66 6.83 -7.00 -7.62
C ALA A 66 6.36 -8.45 -7.54
N ARG A 67 5.88 -8.90 -6.37
CA ARG A 67 5.35 -10.26 -6.19
C ARG A 67 4.08 -10.49 -7.00
N ALA A 68 3.17 -9.50 -7.05
CA ALA A 68 1.95 -9.59 -7.84
C ALA A 68 2.26 -9.69 -9.34
N HIS A 69 3.21 -8.89 -9.83
CA HIS A 69 3.68 -8.96 -11.21
C HIS A 69 4.30 -10.32 -11.54
N LEU A 70 5.18 -10.85 -10.69
CA LEU A 70 5.79 -12.16 -10.90
C LEU A 70 4.73 -13.28 -10.99
N ILE A 71 3.75 -13.29 -10.08
CA ILE A 71 2.67 -14.29 -10.11
C ILE A 71 1.87 -14.20 -11.42
N LYS A 72 1.60 -12.98 -11.88
CA LYS A 72 0.90 -12.76 -13.14
C LYS A 72 1.70 -13.28 -14.33
N GLU A 73 3.00 -12.96 -14.40
CA GLU A 73 3.89 -13.46 -15.45
C GLU A 73 3.92 -14.99 -15.49
N LEU A 74 4.04 -15.65 -14.33
CA LEU A 74 4.03 -17.12 -14.24
C LEU A 74 2.71 -17.74 -14.72
N HIS A 75 1.56 -17.11 -14.42
CA HIS A 75 0.26 -17.58 -14.90
C HIS A 75 0.09 -17.36 -16.41
N ASP A 76 0.52 -16.22 -16.93
CA ASP A 76 0.43 -15.89 -18.35
C ASP A 76 1.31 -16.84 -19.19
N ASP A 77 2.52 -17.16 -18.71
CA ASP A 77 3.42 -18.13 -19.34
C ASP A 77 2.85 -19.54 -19.34
N ALA A 78 2.31 -20.00 -18.20
CA ALA A 78 1.68 -21.32 -18.10
C ALA A 78 0.50 -21.46 -19.07
N SER A 79 -0.34 -20.43 -19.21
CA SER A 79 -1.47 -20.43 -20.15
C SER A 79 -1.06 -20.44 -21.62
N SER A 80 0.15 -19.97 -21.93
CA SER A 80 0.70 -19.94 -23.29
C SER A 80 1.24 -21.30 -23.75
N LEU A 81 1.52 -22.22 -22.81
CA LEU A 81 2.01 -23.58 -23.09
C LEU A 81 0.88 -24.61 -23.32
N GLU A 82 -0.37 -24.25 -23.04
CA GLU A 82 -1.55 -25.11 -23.28
C GLU A 82 -2.21 -24.91 -24.66
N LYS A 83 -1.51 -24.24 -25.60
CA LYS A 83 -1.95 -24.02 -26.99
C LYS A 83 -1.00 -24.67 -27.99
#